data_AF-A0A7S3WU81-F1
#
_entry.id   AF-A0A7S3WU81-F1
#
_cell.length_a   1.000
_cell.length_b   1.000
_cell.length_c   1.000
_cell.angle_alpha   90.00
_cell.angle_beta   90.00
_cell.angle_gamma   90.00
#
_symmetry.space_group_name_H-M   'P 1'
#
loop_
_entity.id
_entity.type
_entity.pdbx_description
1 polymer ?
#
loop_
_entity_poly.entity_id
_entity_poly.type
_entity_poly.pdbx_seq_one_letter_code
_entity_poly.pdbx_strand_id
1 'polypeptide(L)'
;ELVPWGQDQTFSGLARPTPRGAKTPHGWGVLEHHEGFTQACAMWHDGVADGPGTWVMTAPGKEQVGYGTWRAGKRDGYFAMVRDGGVFVEEYEMGELKRRIKWRRDKLHVKCSRCNALFVPSANTTAEKFCRFHPKRPSPEGRFE
;
A
#
# COMPACT_ATOMS: atom_id res chain seq x y z
N GLU A 1 -3.29 -10.90 -15.93
CA GLU A 1 -4.57 -10.36 -16.42
C GLU A 1 -5.19 -9.59 -15.27
N LEU A 2 -5.60 -8.33 -15.47
CA LEU A 2 -6.26 -7.56 -14.39
C LEU A 2 -7.64 -8.18 -14.20
N VAL A 3 -7.87 -8.77 -13.03
CA VAL A 3 -9.14 -9.41 -12.68
C VAL A 3 -10.24 -8.34 -12.72
N PRO A 4 -11.39 -8.61 -13.35
CA PRO A 4 -12.52 -7.69 -13.32
C PRO A 4 -12.86 -7.34 -11.88
N TRP A 5 -13.14 -6.08 -11.62
CA TRP A 5 -13.68 -5.66 -10.34
C TRP A 5 -14.99 -6.39 -10.03
N GLY A 6 -14.95 -7.26 -9.02
CA GLY A 6 -16.06 -8.10 -8.64
C GLY A 6 -15.58 -9.35 -7.92
N GLN A 7 -16.33 -9.71 -6.88
CA GLN A 7 -16.13 -10.82 -5.92
C GLN A 7 -14.95 -10.71 -4.95
N ASP A 8 -13.71 -10.55 -5.42
CA ASP A 8 -12.52 -10.68 -4.53
C ASP A 8 -11.79 -9.36 -4.23
N GLN A 9 -12.28 -8.26 -4.81
CA GLN A 9 -11.66 -6.94 -4.71
C GLN A 9 -12.69 -5.85 -4.46
N THR A 10 -12.36 -4.94 -3.55
CA THR A 10 -13.11 -3.71 -3.28
C THR A 10 -12.24 -2.51 -3.63
N PHE A 11 -12.87 -1.40 -4.01
CA PHE A 11 -12.16 -0.13 -4.16
C PHE A 11 -12.91 1.04 -3.58
N SER A 12 -12.12 1.88 -2.92
CA SER A 12 -12.56 3.15 -2.35
C SER A 12 -11.87 4.29 -3.10
N GLY A 13 -12.63 5.05 -3.88
CA GLY A 13 -12.11 6.18 -4.65
C GLY A 13 -13.05 6.57 -5.80
N LEU A 14 -12.54 7.39 -6.72
CA LEU A 14 -13.29 7.75 -7.92
C LEU A 14 -13.26 6.58 -8.92
N ALA A 15 -14.42 6.21 -9.46
CA ALA A 15 -14.54 5.23 -10.53
C ALA A 15 -15.30 5.83 -11.71
N ARG A 16 -14.80 5.63 -12.93
CA ARG A 16 -15.42 6.11 -14.16
C ARG A 16 -16.07 4.97 -14.93
N PRO A 17 -17.24 5.20 -15.55
CA PRO A 17 -17.83 4.24 -16.48
C PRO A 17 -16.97 4.13 -17.73
N THR A 18 -16.79 2.91 -18.20
CA THR A 18 -16.19 2.58 -19.50
C THR A 18 -17.27 2.58 -20.57
N PRO A 19 -16.92 2.65 -21.87
CA PRO A 19 -17.88 2.54 -22.97
C PRO A 19 -18.73 1.25 -22.94
N ARG A 20 -18.25 0.20 -22.26
CA ARG A 20 -18.94 -1.09 -22.09
C ARG A 20 -19.74 -1.19 -20.78
N GLY A 21 -19.88 -0.09 -20.03
CA GLY A 21 -20.66 -0.02 -18.79
C GLY A 21 -19.94 -0.48 -17.51
N ALA A 22 -18.76 -1.10 -17.62
CA ALA A 22 -17.95 -1.44 -16.45
C ALA A 22 -17.40 -0.17 -15.77
N LYS A 23 -17.29 -0.14 -14.43
CA LYS A 23 -16.66 0.97 -13.69
C LYS A 23 -15.19 0.65 -13.44
N THR A 24 -14.30 1.60 -13.73
CA THR A 24 -12.86 1.44 -13.54
C THR A 24 -12.29 2.53 -12.61
N PRO A 25 -11.30 2.23 -11.76
CA PRO A 25 -10.52 3.20 -11.02
C PRO A 25 -10.09 4.38 -11.85
N HIS A 26 -10.23 5.57 -11.28
CA HIS A 26 -9.66 6.76 -11.85
C HIS A 26 -9.23 7.74 -10.75
N GLY A 27 -8.14 8.47 -10.94
CA GLY A 27 -7.68 9.42 -9.94
C GLY A 27 -7.13 8.74 -8.68
N TRP A 28 -7.26 9.36 -7.51
CA TRP A 28 -6.82 8.77 -6.25
C TRP A 28 -7.76 7.66 -5.78
N GLY A 29 -7.22 6.57 -5.21
CA GLY A 29 -8.03 5.55 -4.57
C GLY A 29 -7.25 4.38 -3.98
N VAL A 30 -7.98 3.52 -3.29
CA VAL A 30 -7.48 2.33 -2.59
C VAL A 30 -8.16 1.09 -3.14
N LEU A 31 -7.37 0.13 -3.61
CA LEU A 31 -7.77 -1.21 -4.00
C LEU A 31 -7.49 -2.18 -2.85
N GLU A 32 -8.47 -2.99 -2.48
CA GLU A 32 -8.39 -3.98 -1.41
C GLU A 32 -8.72 -5.35 -2.00
N HIS A 33 -7.78 -6.28 -1.92
CA HIS A 33 -7.95 -7.70 -2.24
C HIS A 33 -8.28 -8.47 -0.97
N HIS A 34 -9.29 -9.34 -1.02
CA HIS A 34 -9.73 -10.11 0.15
C HIS A 34 -8.68 -11.15 0.63
N GLU A 35 -7.65 -11.43 -0.17
CA GLU A 35 -6.48 -12.24 0.21
C GLU A 35 -5.44 -11.47 1.06
N GLY A 36 -5.79 -10.29 1.58
CA GLY A 36 -4.93 -9.50 2.46
C GLY A 36 -3.93 -8.61 1.73
N PHE A 37 -4.17 -8.30 0.45
CA PHE A 37 -3.39 -7.30 -0.28
C PHE A 37 -4.17 -5.99 -0.38
N THR A 38 -3.56 -4.87 -0.05
CA THR A 38 -4.13 -3.54 -0.20
C THR A 38 -3.17 -2.66 -0.97
N GLN A 39 -3.66 -1.84 -1.89
CA GLN A 39 -2.88 -0.89 -2.65
C GLN A 39 -3.59 0.47 -2.68
N ALA A 40 -2.98 1.47 -2.07
CA ALA A 40 -3.38 2.86 -2.24
C ALA A 40 -2.47 3.50 -3.29
N CYS A 41 -3.05 4.13 -4.30
CA CYS A 41 -2.29 4.85 -5.32
C CYS A 41 -2.84 6.26 -5.48
N ALA A 42 -1.93 7.22 -5.66
CA ALA A 42 -2.28 8.60 -5.90
C ALA A 42 -3.01 8.77 -7.22
N MET A 43 -2.77 7.88 -8.17
CA MET A 43 -3.34 7.94 -9.50
C MET A 43 -3.62 6.55 -10.07
N TRP A 44 -4.85 6.36 -10.50
CA TRP A 44 -5.31 5.24 -11.29
C TRP A 44 -5.78 5.77 -12.64
N HIS A 45 -5.35 5.13 -13.72
CA HIS A 45 -5.78 5.38 -15.09
C HIS A 45 -6.53 4.15 -15.58
N ASP A 46 -7.86 4.24 -15.60
CA ASP A 46 -8.75 3.21 -16.15
C ASP A 46 -8.49 1.81 -15.55
N GLY A 47 -8.33 1.76 -14.23
CA GLY A 47 -8.01 0.52 -13.51
C GLY A 47 -6.53 0.22 -13.32
N VAL A 48 -5.64 1.02 -13.91
CA VAL A 48 -4.20 0.80 -13.88
C VAL A 48 -3.55 1.79 -12.92
N ALA A 49 -2.85 1.30 -11.89
CA ALA A 49 -2.08 2.16 -10.98
C ALA A 49 -0.91 2.83 -11.72
N ASP A 50 -0.79 4.15 -11.62
CA ASP A 50 0.21 4.93 -12.36
C ASP A 50 0.58 6.21 -11.60
N GLY A 51 1.23 6.03 -10.47
CA GLY A 51 1.63 7.13 -9.60
C GLY A 51 2.20 6.66 -8.27
N PRO A 52 2.62 7.59 -7.40
CA PRO A 52 3.12 7.26 -6.08
C PRO A 52 2.03 6.61 -5.21
N GLY A 53 2.41 5.74 -4.30
CA GLY A 53 1.46 5.02 -3.47
C GLY A 53 2.09 4.15 -2.40
N THR A 54 1.24 3.36 -1.75
CA THR A 54 1.62 2.33 -0.80
C THR A 54 0.89 1.05 -1.12
N TRP A 55 1.50 -0.08 -0.79
CA TRP A 55 0.82 -1.36 -0.78
C TRP A 55 1.18 -2.13 0.48
N VAL A 56 0.27 -3.00 0.90
CA VAL A 56 0.38 -3.81 2.11
C VAL A 56 -0.02 -5.24 1.74
N MET A 57 0.74 -6.22 2.21
CA MET A 57 0.34 -7.62 2.29
C MET A 57 0.27 -7.98 3.77
N THR A 58 -0.89 -8.45 4.22
CA THR A 58 -1.18 -8.81 5.61
C THR A 58 -1.37 -10.30 5.81
N ALA A 59 -1.31 -11.09 4.72
CA ALA A 59 -1.42 -12.54 4.77
C ALA A 59 -0.35 -13.14 5.71
N PRO A 60 -0.71 -14.06 6.62
CA PRO A 60 0.23 -14.68 7.56
C PRO A 60 1.46 -15.27 6.87
N GLY A 61 2.66 -14.91 7.33
CA GLY A 61 3.93 -15.35 6.76
C GLY A 61 4.37 -14.63 5.48
N LYS A 62 3.59 -13.65 5.02
CA LYS A 62 3.88 -12.82 3.83
C LYS A 62 3.80 -11.33 4.14
N GLU A 63 3.85 -10.95 5.41
CA GLU A 63 3.62 -9.58 5.85
C GLU A 63 4.70 -8.64 5.34
N GLN A 64 4.25 -7.60 4.64
CA GLN A 64 5.13 -6.58 4.08
C GLN A 64 4.34 -5.32 3.72
N VAL A 65 5.00 -4.17 3.79
CA VAL A 65 4.51 -2.90 3.26
C VAL A 65 5.56 -2.32 2.33
N GLY A 66 5.11 -1.67 1.26
CA GLY A 66 5.99 -0.98 0.34
C GLY A 66 5.45 0.39 -0.03
N TYR A 67 6.34 1.37 -0.08
CA TYR A 67 6.08 2.73 -0.55
C TYR A 67 6.90 2.96 -1.81
N GLY A 68 6.29 3.48 -2.86
CA GLY A 68 7.00 3.72 -4.12
C GLY A 68 6.06 4.24 -5.20
N THR A 69 6.47 4.08 -6.45
CA THR A 69 5.73 4.58 -7.62
C THR A 69 5.34 3.44 -8.54
N TRP A 70 4.10 3.46 -9.01
CA TRP A 70 3.63 2.55 -10.04
C TRP A 70 3.69 3.26 -11.38
N ARG A 71 4.04 2.51 -12.42
CA ARG A 71 3.97 2.93 -13.80
C ARG A 71 3.29 1.85 -14.62
N ALA A 72 2.18 2.17 -15.27
CA ALA A 72 1.36 1.21 -16.02
C ALA A 72 1.06 -0.09 -15.23
N GLY A 73 0.72 0.05 -13.94
CA GLY A 73 0.36 -1.05 -13.04
C GLY A 73 1.55 -1.81 -12.46
N LYS A 74 2.79 -1.44 -12.82
CA LYS A 74 4.01 -2.12 -12.38
C LYS A 74 4.80 -1.23 -11.42
N ARG A 75 5.54 -1.84 -10.49
CA ARG A 75 6.49 -1.09 -9.65
C ARG A 75 7.59 -0.51 -10.53
N ASP A 76 7.91 0.76 -10.36
CA ASP A 76 8.92 1.45 -11.14
C ASP A 76 9.70 2.45 -10.27
N GLY A 77 11.01 2.52 -10.46
CA GLY A 77 11.91 3.33 -9.65
C GLY A 77 12.18 2.75 -8.25
N TYR A 78 12.41 3.62 -7.27
CA TYR A 78 12.76 3.20 -5.92
C TYR A 78 11.54 2.93 -5.04
N PHE A 79 11.59 1.82 -4.33
CA PHE A 79 10.62 1.38 -3.33
C PHE A 79 11.28 1.24 -1.97
N ALA A 80 10.69 1.89 -0.97
CA ALA A 80 10.98 1.61 0.43
C ALA A 80 10.12 0.42 0.88
N MET A 81 10.76 -0.69 1.20
CA MET A 81 10.13 -1.97 1.52
C MET A 81 10.38 -2.34 2.99
N VAL A 82 9.33 -2.66 3.72
CA VAL A 82 9.41 -3.19 5.09
C VAL A 82 8.78 -4.58 5.07
N ARG A 83 9.55 -5.59 5.45
CA ARG A 83 9.11 -6.98 5.55
C ARG A 83 9.76 -7.64 6.75
N ASP A 84 9.29 -8.83 7.13
CA ASP A 84 9.95 -9.57 8.19
C ASP A 84 11.46 -9.75 7.88
N GLY A 85 12.30 -9.55 8.87
CA GLY A 85 13.76 -9.56 8.73
C GLY A 85 14.44 -8.26 8.28
N GLY A 86 13.71 -7.20 7.90
CA GLY A 86 14.30 -5.86 7.77
C GLY A 86 13.60 -4.83 6.86
N VAL A 87 14.25 -3.68 6.75
CA VAL A 87 13.89 -2.60 5.81
C VAL A 87 14.84 -2.65 4.62
N PHE A 88 14.30 -2.44 3.43
CA PHE A 88 15.03 -2.51 2.16
C PHE A 88 14.68 -1.30 1.30
N VAL A 89 15.66 -0.84 0.53
CA VAL A 89 15.42 -0.01 -0.65
C VAL A 89 15.54 -0.92 -1.86
N GLU A 90 14.46 -1.04 -2.61
CA GLU A 90 14.37 -1.86 -3.82
C GLU A 90 14.26 -0.96 -5.04
N GLU A 91 15.02 -1.25 -6.07
CA GLU A 91 14.99 -0.54 -7.34
C GLU A 91 14.32 -1.43 -8.38
N TYR A 92 13.28 -0.91 -9.00
CA TYR A 92 12.48 -1.57 -10.00
C TYR A 92 12.57 -0.85 -11.34
N GLU A 93 12.50 -1.63 -12.41
CA GLU A 93 12.27 -1.14 -13.77
C GLU A 93 11.10 -1.92 -14.37
N MET A 94 9.97 -1.25 -14.58
CA MET A 94 8.76 -1.84 -15.16
C MET A 94 8.36 -3.20 -14.55
N GLY A 95 8.41 -3.28 -13.22
CA GLY A 95 8.04 -4.45 -12.42
C GLY A 95 9.17 -5.44 -12.16
N GLU A 96 10.32 -5.28 -12.80
CA GLU A 96 11.50 -6.13 -12.61
C GLU A 96 12.40 -5.57 -11.50
N LEU A 97 12.72 -6.39 -10.49
CA LEU A 97 13.63 -5.99 -9.41
C LEU A 97 15.08 -5.98 -9.93
N LYS A 98 15.70 -4.80 -10.00
CA LYS A 98 17.09 -4.63 -10.44
C LYS A 98 18.09 -4.70 -9.30
N ARG A 99 17.73 -4.10 -8.16
CA ARG A 99 18.63 -4.01 -7.00
C ARG A 99 17.84 -4.00 -5.70
N ARG A 100 18.44 -4.59 -4.66
CA ARG A 100 17.94 -4.54 -3.28
C ARG A 100 19.06 -4.19 -2.32
N ILE A 101 18.87 -3.13 -1.56
CA ILE A 101 19.81 -2.66 -0.53
C ILE A 101 19.14 -2.84 0.83
N LYS A 102 19.76 -3.61 1.73
CA LYS A 102 19.28 -3.72 3.12
C LYS A 102 19.63 -2.43 3.87
N TRP A 103 18.62 -1.70 4.34
CA TRP A 103 18.83 -0.52 5.15
C TRP A 103 19.21 -0.94 6.58
N ARG A 104 20.44 -0.62 7.00
CA ARG A 104 20.99 -0.96 8.32
C ARG A 104 20.91 0.19 9.33
N ARG A 105 19.82 0.96 9.36
CA ARG A 105 19.53 1.80 10.53
C ARG A 105 18.71 0.94 11.49
N ASP A 106 19.33 0.64 12.61
CA ASP A 106 18.87 -0.12 13.78
C ASP A 106 17.37 -0.44 13.81
N LYS A 107 17.10 -1.76 13.78
CA LYS A 107 15.81 -2.45 13.86
C LYS A 107 14.88 -1.79 14.90
N LEU A 108 13.57 -1.68 14.68
CA LEU A 108 12.63 -2.80 14.65
C LEU A 108 11.41 -2.38 13.84
N HIS A 109 11.10 -3.10 12.76
CA HIS A 109 9.74 -3.02 12.24
C HIS A 109 8.83 -3.65 13.29
N VAL A 110 7.70 -3.02 13.53
CA VAL A 110 6.67 -3.54 14.43
C VAL A 110 5.53 -4.05 13.56
N LYS A 111 5.00 -5.21 13.93
CA LYS A 111 3.77 -5.73 13.34
C LYS A 111 2.59 -5.16 14.10
N CYS A 112 1.66 -4.51 13.40
CA CYS A 112 0.43 -4.02 14.01
C CYS A 112 -0.41 -5.20 14.52
N SER A 113 -0.77 -5.23 15.79
CA SER A 113 -1.60 -6.30 16.38
C SER A 113 -3.05 -6.33 15.87
N ARG A 114 -3.50 -5.27 15.18
CA ARG A 114 -4.85 -5.17 14.62
C ARG A 114 -4.93 -5.65 13.16
N CYS A 115 -4.09 -5.10 12.28
CA CYS A 115 -4.11 -5.39 10.84
C CYS A 115 -2.94 -6.22 10.34
N ASN A 116 -2.01 -6.64 11.20
CA ASN A 116 -0.81 -7.39 10.84
C ASN A 116 0.16 -6.67 9.89
N ALA A 117 -0.06 -5.39 9.57
CA ALA A 117 0.85 -4.61 8.73
C ALA A 117 2.16 -4.29 9.47
N LEU A 118 3.28 -4.34 8.75
CA LEU A 118 4.59 -3.94 9.25
C LEU A 118 4.83 -2.44 9.09
N PHE A 119 5.53 -1.81 10.03
CA PHE A 119 5.91 -0.40 9.94
C PHE A 119 7.17 -0.08 10.77
N VAL A 120 7.83 1.05 10.48
CA VAL A 120 9.01 1.53 11.22
C VAL A 120 8.58 2.66 12.18
N PRO A 121 8.65 2.47 13.51
CA PRO A 121 8.21 3.49 14.48
C PRO A 121 8.97 4.82 14.38
N SER A 122 10.27 4.80 14.07
CA SER A 122 11.09 6.02 13.95
C SER A 122 10.81 6.84 12.69
N ALA A 123 10.16 6.27 11.67
CA ALA A 123 9.62 7.02 10.53
C ALA A 123 8.28 7.69 10.86
N ASN A 124 7.75 7.46 12.07
CA ASN A 124 6.43 7.88 12.54
C ASN A 124 6.55 9.04 13.55
N THR A 125 7.47 9.98 13.29
CA THR A 125 7.55 11.24 14.05
C THR A 125 6.27 12.03 13.79
N THR A 126 5.42 12.10 14.82
CA THR A 126 4.26 12.99 15.13
C THR A 126 3.51 13.84 14.08
N ALA A 127 4.05 14.12 12.90
CA ALA A 127 3.37 14.88 11.85
C ALA A 127 2.52 14.00 10.90
N GLU A 128 2.89 12.74 10.66
CA GLU A 128 2.13 11.89 9.71
C GLU A 128 2.06 10.43 10.22
N LYS A 129 0.92 10.07 10.81
CA LYS A 129 0.63 8.70 11.27
C LYS A 129 0.29 7.80 10.08
N PHE A 130 1.27 7.10 9.53
CA PHE A 130 1.06 6.30 8.30
C PHE A 130 0.31 4.97 8.49
N CYS A 131 0.04 4.54 9.73
CA CYS A 131 -1.03 3.55 9.94
C CYS A 131 -2.39 4.25 9.91
N ARG A 132 -2.76 4.80 8.74
CA ARG A 132 -4.07 5.44 8.50
C ARG A 132 -5.26 4.49 8.69
N PHE A 133 -5.01 3.18 8.85
CA PHE A 133 -6.05 2.16 8.98
C PHE A 133 -6.61 1.99 10.40
N HIS A 134 -6.02 2.61 11.42
CA HIS A 134 -6.56 2.54 12.77
C HIS A 134 -6.51 3.90 13.46
N PRO A 135 -7.64 4.63 13.52
CA PRO A 135 -7.80 5.67 14.53
C PRO A 135 -7.37 5.11 15.90
N LYS A 136 -6.65 5.92 16.69
CA LYS A 136 -6.54 5.64 18.13
C LYS A 136 -7.95 5.37 18.66
N ARG A 137 -8.09 4.54 19.70
CA ARG A 137 -9.37 4.49 20.41
C ARG A 137 -9.71 5.96 20.74
N PRO A 138 -10.93 6.44 20.42
CA PRO A 138 -11.30 7.80 20.78
C PRO A 138 -11.01 7.99 22.26
N SER A 139 -10.56 9.18 22.65
CA SER A 139 -10.52 9.52 24.07
C SER A 139 -11.91 9.25 24.67
N PRO A 140 -12.06 9.10 26.01
CA PRO A 140 -13.37 9.01 26.63
C PRO A 140 -14.34 10.14 26.21
N GLU A 141 -13.80 11.25 25.69
CA GLU A 141 -14.50 12.43 25.19
C GLU A 141 -14.77 12.40 23.66
N GLY A 142 -14.44 11.32 22.96
CA GLY A 142 -14.72 11.16 21.52
C GLY A 142 -13.75 11.85 20.56
N ARG A 143 -12.58 12.33 21.03
CA ARG A 143 -11.60 13.01 20.17
C ARG A 143 -10.66 12.02 19.48
N PHE A 144 -10.38 12.26 18.20
CA PHE A 144 -9.36 11.55 17.43
C PHE A 144 -8.01 12.26 17.58
N GLU A 145 -7.09 11.67 18.33
CA GLU A 145 -5.71 12.18 18.48
C GLU A 145 -4.74 11.61 17.45
#